data_AF-A0A416D4P0-F1
#
_entry.id   AF-A0A416D4P0-F1
#
_cell.length_a   1.000
_cell.length_b   1.000
_cell.length_c   1.000
_cell.angle_alpha   90.00
_cell.angle_beta   90.00
_cell.angle_gamma   90.00
#
_symmetry.space_group_name_H-M   'P 1'
#
loop_
_entity.id
_entity.type
_entity.pdbx_description
1 polymer ?
#
loop_
_entity_poly.entity_id
_entity_poly.type
_entity_poly.pdbx_seq_one_letter_code
_entity_poly.pdbx_strand_id
1 'polypeptide(L)'
;MYSTELMEQILTSEIGQQIIQRVTNKYGNSYVGLWLFQVIGMSNDEVKSMVDDFKKQALPQTATWSLSLWEQSMGLPINESVSLEQRRQNIIEKRRKRNAMNPARIEEIISAMTGTDVRIDEYYGKNRFAIYLSSIPTGR
;
A
#
# COMPACT_ATOMS: atom_id res chain seq x y z
N MET A 1 8.88 28.32 22.85
CA MET A 1 8.09 28.39 21.61
C MET A 1 7.27 29.66 21.68
N TYR A 2 7.35 30.54 20.68
CA TYR A 2 6.56 31.78 20.67
C TYR A 2 5.11 31.42 20.31
N SER A 3 4.18 31.60 21.26
CA SER A 3 2.75 31.39 21.08
C SER A 3 2.02 32.58 21.68
N THR A 4 0.88 32.95 21.10
CA THR A 4 0.01 34.03 21.56
C THR A 4 -1.41 33.50 21.66
N GLU A 5 -2.25 34.10 22.50
CA GLU A 5 -3.65 33.66 22.65
C GLU A 5 -4.40 33.68 21.32
N LEU A 6 -4.11 34.66 20.45
CA LEU A 6 -4.78 34.78 19.16
C LEU A 6 -4.39 33.66 18.18
N MET A 7 -3.13 33.19 18.23
CA MET A 7 -2.69 32.03 17.45
C MET A 7 -3.45 30.77 17.84
N GLU A 8 -3.61 30.53 19.13
CA GLU A 8 -4.28 29.33 19.66
C GLU A 8 -5.78 29.33 19.35
N GLN A 9 -6.40 30.51 19.28
CA GLN A 9 -7.83 30.65 18.93
C GLN A 9 -8.10 30.48 17.43
N ILE A 10 -7.22 30.98 16.55
CA ILE A 10 -7.47 31.01 15.09
C ILE A 10 -6.88 29.81 14.36
N LEU A 11 -5.69 29.35 14.76
CA LEU A 11 -4.97 28.29 14.04
C LEU A 11 -5.40 26.89 14.51
N THR A 12 -6.43 26.35 13.88
CA THR A 12 -6.92 24.99 14.12
C THR A 12 -6.33 23.95 13.16
N SER A 13 -5.84 24.39 12.00
CA SER A 13 -5.18 23.51 11.01
C SER A 13 -3.77 23.12 11.45
N GLU A 14 -3.38 21.85 11.26
CA GLU A 14 -2.02 21.37 11.55
C GLU A 14 -0.99 22.12 10.71
N ILE A 15 -1.24 22.27 9.40
CA ILE A 15 -0.34 23.01 8.52
C ILE A 15 -0.37 24.51 8.84
N GLY A 16 -1.53 25.08 9.22
CA GLY A 16 -1.61 26.46 9.71
C GLY A 16 -0.69 26.73 10.90
N GLN A 17 -0.67 25.81 11.87
CA GLN A 17 0.24 25.85 13.02
C GLN A 17 1.71 25.64 12.64
N GLN A 18 2.01 24.89 11.58
CA GLN A 18 3.38 24.77 11.06
C GLN A 18 3.84 26.02 10.31
N ILE A 19 2.94 26.69 9.57
CA ILE A 19 3.25 27.91 8.83
C ILE A 19 3.68 29.01 9.81
N ILE A 20 2.93 29.21 10.90
CA ILE A 20 3.24 30.27 11.88
C ILE A 20 4.61 30.09 12.55
N GLN A 21 5.08 28.85 12.71
CA GLN A 21 6.40 28.55 13.26
C GLN A 21 7.56 28.87 12.30
N ARG A 22 7.27 28.98 11.00
CA ARG A 22 8.26 29.24 9.94
C ARG A 22 8.35 30.71 9.54
N VAL A 23 7.37 31.53 9.92
CA VAL A 23 7.36 32.97 9.64
C VAL A 23 7.88 33.76 10.84
N THR A 24 8.27 35.02 10.60
CA THR A 24 8.73 35.91 11.67
C THR A 24 7.65 36.12 12.74
N ASN A 25 8.03 36.09 14.02
CA ASN A 25 7.13 36.18 15.17
C ASN A 25 6.21 37.42 15.23
N LYS A 26 6.39 38.43 14.35
CA LYS A 26 5.52 39.62 14.27
C LYS A 26 4.06 39.32 13.94
N TYR A 27 3.76 38.14 13.38
CA TYR A 27 2.41 37.77 12.95
C TYR A 27 1.55 37.15 14.07
N GLY A 28 2.11 36.89 15.26
CA GLY A 28 1.37 36.25 16.35
C GLY A 28 0.11 37.00 16.79
N ASN A 29 0.13 38.34 16.73
CA ASN A 29 -1.03 39.17 17.07
C ASN A 29 -1.77 39.72 15.84
N SER A 30 -1.45 39.24 14.63
CA SER A 30 -2.07 39.73 13.39
C SER A 30 -3.33 38.93 13.07
N TYR A 31 -4.51 39.48 13.38
CA TYR A 31 -5.79 38.81 13.08
C TYR A 31 -5.90 38.36 11.62
N VAL A 32 -5.64 39.27 10.66
CA VAL A 32 -5.72 38.97 9.23
C VAL A 32 -4.65 37.97 8.80
N GLY A 33 -3.42 38.10 9.30
CA GLY A 33 -2.32 37.18 8.97
C GLY A 33 -2.58 35.76 9.45
N LEU A 34 -3.08 35.60 10.67
CA LEU A 34 -3.43 34.29 11.22
C LEU A 34 -4.58 33.63 10.47
N TRP A 35 -5.63 34.39 10.11
CA TRP A 35 -6.71 33.85 9.29
C TRP A 35 -6.23 33.43 7.89
N LEU A 36 -5.33 34.19 7.29
CA LEU A 36 -4.73 33.81 6.01
C LEU A 36 -3.96 32.48 6.14
N PHE A 37 -3.14 32.32 7.18
CA PHE A 37 -2.42 31.07 7.43
C PHE A 37 -3.35 29.90 7.74
N GLN A 38 -4.45 30.16 8.45
CA GLN A 38 -5.47 29.15 8.73
C GLN A 38 -6.13 28.64 7.44
N VAL A 39 -6.59 29.54 6.56
CA VAL A 39 -7.24 29.14 5.30
C VAL A 39 -6.29 28.37 4.39
N ILE A 40 -5.04 28.84 4.27
CA ILE A 40 -4.00 28.12 3.52
C ILE A 40 -3.75 26.74 4.16
N GLY A 41 -3.65 26.68 5.48
CA GLY A 41 -3.46 25.45 6.23
C GLY A 41 -4.56 24.43 5.97
N MET A 42 -5.83 24.85 6.07
CA MET A 42 -6.99 23.99 5.79
C MET A 42 -6.95 23.42 4.39
N SER A 43 -6.72 24.26 3.37
CA SER A 43 -6.62 23.80 1.98
C SER A 43 -5.49 22.79 1.78
N ASN A 44 -4.36 22.99 2.46
CA ASN A 44 -3.23 22.08 2.36
C ASN A 44 -3.43 20.79 3.16
N ASP A 45 -4.17 20.82 4.27
CA ASP A 45 -4.51 19.64 5.06
C ASP A 45 -5.41 18.70 4.23
N GLU A 46 -6.36 19.26 3.48
CA GLU A 46 -7.19 18.51 2.53
C GLU A 46 -6.34 17.88 1.42
N VAL A 47 -5.44 18.64 0.81
CA VAL A 47 -4.51 18.13 -0.22
C VAL A 47 -3.62 17.03 0.36
N LYS A 48 -3.08 17.20 1.57
CA LYS A 48 -2.27 16.20 2.26
C LYS A 48 -3.06 14.90 2.47
N SER A 49 -4.30 15.01 2.96
CA SER A 49 -5.19 13.87 3.13
C SER A 49 -5.44 13.14 1.81
N MET A 50 -5.71 13.88 0.73
CA MET A 50 -5.92 13.32 -0.60
C MET A 50 -4.67 12.60 -1.14
N VAL A 51 -3.49 13.20 -0.95
CA VAL A 51 -2.20 12.59 -1.35
C VAL A 51 -1.93 11.31 -0.56
N ASP A 52 -2.21 11.31 0.75
CA ASP A 52 -1.99 10.14 1.59
C ASP A 52 -3.00 9.02 1.30
N ASP A 53 -4.25 9.35 0.95
CA ASP A 53 -5.18 8.36 0.40
C ASP A 53 -4.66 7.80 -0.92
N PHE A 54 -4.25 8.66 -1.86
CA PHE A 54 -3.72 8.24 -3.16
C PHE A 54 -2.54 7.27 -3.04
N LYS A 55 -1.62 7.49 -2.08
CA LYS A 55 -0.53 6.55 -1.78
C LYS A 55 -1.05 5.16 -1.37
N LYS A 56 -2.12 5.09 -0.58
CA LYS A 56 -2.75 3.80 -0.21
C LYS A 56 -3.36 3.11 -1.44
N GLN A 57 -3.82 3.88 -2.42
CA GLN A 57 -4.40 3.34 -3.65
C GLN A 57 -3.36 2.81 -4.65
N ALA A 58 -2.09 3.19 -4.50
CA ALA A 58 -1.00 2.76 -5.37
C ALA A 58 -0.56 1.30 -5.15
N LEU A 59 -0.95 0.67 -4.03
CA LEU A 59 -0.64 -0.73 -3.73
C LEU A 59 -1.92 -1.56 -3.70
N PRO A 60 -1.97 -2.72 -4.39
CA PRO A 60 -3.16 -3.58 -4.37
C PRO A 60 -3.56 -4.01 -2.95
N GLN A 61 -2.60 -4.15 -2.03
CA GLN A 61 -2.86 -4.57 -0.64
C GLN A 61 -3.70 -3.56 0.15
N THR A 62 -3.58 -2.27 -0.17
CA THR A 62 -4.22 -1.17 0.57
C THR A 62 -5.27 -0.44 -0.27
N ALA A 63 -5.33 -0.71 -1.58
CA ALA A 63 -6.29 -0.13 -2.50
C ALA A 63 -7.72 -0.47 -2.12
N THR A 64 -8.59 0.54 -2.17
CA THR A 64 -10.03 0.41 -1.90
C THR A 64 -10.80 0.75 -3.16
N TRP A 65 -10.78 2.01 -3.58
CA TRP A 65 -11.50 2.45 -4.77
C TRP A 65 -10.69 2.23 -6.06
N SER A 66 -9.36 2.19 -6.00
CA SER A 66 -8.52 1.95 -7.18
C SER A 66 -8.45 0.48 -7.60
N LEU A 67 -9.11 -0.44 -6.88
CA LEU A 67 -9.08 -1.87 -7.19
C LEU A 67 -9.66 -2.20 -8.57
N SER A 68 -10.73 -1.49 -8.98
CA SER A 68 -11.30 -1.64 -10.32
C SER A 68 -10.31 -1.29 -11.42
N LEU A 69 -9.51 -0.23 -11.22
CA LEU A 69 -8.43 0.17 -12.13
C LEU A 69 -7.32 -0.90 -12.19
N TRP A 70 -6.97 -1.48 -11.03
CA TRP A 70 -6.01 -2.60 -10.97
C TRP A 70 -6.52 -3.83 -11.73
N GLU A 71 -7.78 -4.21 -11.52
CA GLU A 71 -8.42 -5.33 -12.21
C GLU A 71 -8.43 -5.10 -13.73
N GLN A 72 -8.83 -3.91 -14.16
CA GLN A 72 -8.80 -3.52 -15.57
C GLN A 72 -7.38 -3.60 -16.15
N SER A 73 -6.39 -3.05 -15.46
CA SER A 73 -4.98 -3.07 -15.90
C SER A 73 -4.42 -4.48 -16.07
N MET A 74 -4.96 -5.44 -15.31
CA MET A 74 -4.55 -6.84 -15.32
C MET A 74 -5.49 -7.72 -16.15
N GLY A 75 -6.54 -7.18 -16.76
CA GLY A 75 -7.57 -7.95 -17.47
C GLY A 75 -8.28 -8.97 -16.56
N LEU A 76 -8.61 -8.58 -15.34
CA LEU A 76 -9.48 -9.33 -14.42
C LEU A 76 -10.91 -8.80 -14.50
N PRO A 77 -11.94 -9.66 -14.36
CA PRO A 77 -13.31 -9.20 -14.29
C PRO A 77 -13.51 -8.41 -12.99
N ILE A 78 -14.11 -7.22 -13.11
CA ILE A 78 -14.50 -6.40 -11.96
C ILE A 78 -15.77 -7.03 -11.37
N ASN A 79 -15.65 -7.65 -10.20
CA ASN A 79 -16.79 -8.23 -9.51
C ASN A 79 -16.99 -7.57 -8.14
N GLU A 80 -17.90 -6.60 -8.09
CA GLU A 80 -18.19 -5.82 -6.88
C GLU A 80 -19.02 -6.59 -5.84
N SER A 81 -19.57 -7.76 -6.19
CA SER A 81 -20.24 -8.63 -5.22
C SER A 81 -19.26 -9.39 -4.32
N VAL A 82 -17.97 -9.38 -4.65
CA VAL A 82 -16.90 -10.04 -3.90
C VAL A 82 -16.26 -9.06 -2.92
N SER A 83 -15.86 -9.56 -1.74
CA SER A 83 -15.20 -8.74 -0.73
C SER A 83 -13.91 -8.09 -1.25
N LEU A 84 -13.57 -6.91 -0.72
CA LEU A 84 -12.35 -6.19 -1.10
C LEU A 84 -11.11 -7.06 -0.89
N GLU A 85 -11.01 -7.76 0.24
CA GLU A 85 -9.88 -8.65 0.55
C GLU A 85 -9.67 -9.73 -0.52
N GLN A 86 -10.75 -10.38 -0.96
CA GLN A 86 -10.65 -11.41 -1.99
C GLN A 86 -10.25 -10.82 -3.35
N ARG A 87 -10.74 -9.62 -3.69
CA ARG A 87 -10.32 -8.89 -4.91
C ARG A 87 -8.83 -8.53 -4.87
N ARG A 88 -8.35 -8.02 -3.72
CA ARG A 88 -6.92 -7.75 -3.49
C ARG A 88 -6.08 -8.99 -3.70
N GLN A 89 -6.50 -10.11 -3.12
CA GLN A 89 -5.80 -11.39 -3.24
C GLN A 89 -5.70 -11.87 -4.69
N ASN A 90 -6.79 -11.78 -5.47
CA ASN A 90 -6.79 -12.16 -6.88
C ASN A 90 -5.78 -11.33 -7.70
N ILE A 91 -5.71 -10.01 -7.46
CA ILE A 91 -4.74 -9.13 -8.13
C ILE A 91 -3.31 -9.50 -7.73
N ILE A 92 -3.06 -9.74 -6.45
CA ILE A 92 -1.74 -10.13 -5.92
C ILE A 92 -1.30 -11.47 -6.53
N GLU A 93 -2.19 -12.46 -6.62
CA GLU A 93 -1.90 -13.76 -7.22
C GLU A 93 -1.60 -13.65 -8.72
N LYS A 94 -2.35 -12.82 -9.46
CA LYS A 94 -2.07 -12.60 -10.89
C LYS A 94 -0.73 -11.92 -11.09
N ARG A 95 -0.38 -10.95 -10.25
CA ARG A 95 0.94 -10.30 -10.25
C ARG A 95 2.04 -11.29 -9.90
N ARG A 96 1.80 -12.18 -8.92
CA ARG A 96 2.70 -13.28 -8.56
C ARG A 96 2.93 -14.21 -9.75
N LYS A 97 1.90 -14.63 -10.48
CA LYS A 97 2.02 -15.55 -11.63
C LYS A 97 2.87 -15.01 -12.78
N ARG A 98 3.01 -13.68 -12.91
CA ARG A 98 3.82 -13.05 -13.95
C ARG A 98 5.33 -13.06 -13.66
N ASN A 99 5.72 -13.25 -12.40
CA ASN A 99 7.14 -13.34 -12.03
C ASN A 99 7.74 -14.67 -12.52
N ALA A 100 9.03 -14.66 -12.87
CA ALA A 100 9.73 -15.86 -13.31
C ALA A 100 9.59 -17.01 -12.28
N MET A 101 9.33 -18.22 -12.77
CA MET A 101 9.38 -19.43 -11.93
C MET A 101 10.84 -19.79 -11.70
N ASN A 102 11.31 -19.61 -10.47
CA ASN A 102 12.61 -20.09 -10.00
C ASN A 102 12.43 -21.42 -9.22
N PRO A 103 13.48 -22.24 -9.03
CA PRO A 103 13.37 -23.54 -8.37
C PRO A 103 12.66 -23.45 -7.01
N ALA A 104 13.10 -22.51 -6.16
CA ALA A 104 12.57 -22.33 -4.81
C ALA A 104 11.06 -22.02 -4.77
N ARG A 105 10.54 -21.35 -5.81
CA ARG A 105 9.11 -21.06 -5.89
C ARG A 105 8.31 -22.24 -6.39
N ILE A 106 8.88 -23.04 -7.28
CA ILE A 106 8.25 -24.30 -7.68
C ILE A 106 8.21 -25.25 -6.46
N GLU A 107 9.25 -25.26 -5.61
CA GLU A 107 9.24 -25.99 -4.32
C GLU A 107 8.10 -25.51 -3.42
N GLU A 108 7.97 -24.19 -3.20
CA GLU A 108 6.90 -23.61 -2.36
C GLU A 108 5.50 -23.97 -2.88
N ILE A 109 5.28 -23.87 -4.20
CA ILE A 109 3.98 -24.19 -4.81
C ILE A 109 3.64 -25.67 -4.63
N ILE A 110 4.59 -26.57 -4.92
CA ILE A 110 4.34 -28.01 -4.83
C ILE A 110 4.18 -28.40 -3.35
N SER A 111 4.99 -27.85 -2.46
CA SER A 111 4.88 -28.09 -1.02
C SER A 111 3.52 -27.64 -0.47
N ALA A 112 3.03 -26.47 -0.88
CA ALA A 112 1.70 -26.00 -0.50
C ALA A 112 0.56 -26.89 -1.05
N MET A 113 0.75 -27.52 -2.22
CA MET A 113 -0.23 -28.42 -2.83
C MET A 113 -0.22 -29.83 -2.23
N THR A 114 0.96 -30.37 -1.91
CA THR A 114 1.12 -31.76 -1.44
C THR A 114 1.25 -31.88 0.08
N GLY A 115 1.52 -30.78 0.80
CA GLY A 115 1.75 -30.78 2.24
C GLY A 115 3.05 -31.47 2.67
N THR A 116 3.96 -31.73 1.72
CA THR A 116 5.24 -32.43 1.93
C THR A 116 6.41 -31.51 1.67
N ASP A 117 7.58 -31.85 2.20
CA ASP A 117 8.82 -31.14 1.87
C ASP A 117 9.26 -31.51 0.44
N VAL A 118 9.59 -30.50 -0.35
CA VAL A 118 9.88 -30.61 -1.80
C VAL A 118 11.22 -29.96 -2.10
N ARG A 119 12.08 -30.69 -2.82
CA ARG A 119 13.36 -30.19 -3.33
C ARG A 119 13.38 -30.23 -4.85
N ILE A 120 13.92 -29.19 -5.49
CA ILE A 120 14.05 -29.06 -6.93
C ILE A 120 15.49 -28.77 -7.32
N ASP A 121 16.03 -29.61 -8.20
CA ASP A 121 17.34 -29.40 -8.81
C ASP A 121 17.18 -29.08 -10.30
N GLU A 122 17.70 -27.92 -10.73
CA GLU A 122 17.67 -27.46 -12.14
C GLU A 122 18.95 -27.85 -12.90
N TYR A 123 18.77 -28.46 -14.09
CA TYR A 123 19.86 -28.81 -15.00
C TYR A 123 19.85 -27.88 -16.23
N TYR A 124 20.52 -26.74 -16.11
CA TYR A 124 20.55 -25.67 -17.13
C TYR A 124 21.00 -26.13 -18.52
N GLY A 125 21.94 -27.07 -18.62
CA GLY A 125 22.46 -27.53 -19.92
C GLY A 125 21.49 -28.36 -20.76
N LYS A 126 20.39 -28.86 -20.17
CA LYS A 126 19.42 -29.73 -20.86
C LYS A 126 17.98 -29.21 -20.80
N ASN A 127 17.74 -28.03 -20.24
CA ASN A 127 16.38 -27.50 -19.95
C ASN A 127 15.50 -28.53 -19.22
N ARG A 128 16.07 -29.22 -18.23
CA ARG A 128 15.36 -30.21 -17.41
C ARG A 128 15.51 -29.83 -15.94
N PHE A 129 14.51 -30.15 -15.15
CA PHE A 129 14.55 -30.05 -13.70
C PHE A 129 14.06 -31.37 -13.10
N ALA A 130 14.62 -31.75 -11.95
CA ALA A 130 14.16 -32.90 -11.18
C ALA A 130 13.42 -32.40 -9.94
N ILE A 131 12.29 -33.02 -9.65
CA ILE A 131 11.49 -32.77 -8.44
C ILE A 131 11.63 -33.98 -7.54
N TYR A 132 12.06 -33.76 -6.31
CA TYR A 132 12.14 -34.76 -5.27
C TYR A 132 11.04 -34.48 -4.24
N LEU A 133 10.08 -35.39 -4.17
CA LEU A 133 9.03 -35.39 -3.16
C LEU A 133 9.44 -36.33 -2.03
N SER A 134 9.53 -35.81 -0.82
CA SER A 134 9.67 -36.66 0.37
C SER A 134 8.31 -37.20 0.78
N SER A 135 7.91 -38.33 0.20
CA SER A 135 6.85 -39.20 0.75
C SER A 135 7.49 -40.03 1.89
N ILE A 136 6.97 -40.29 3.10
CA ILE A 136 5.65 -40.32 3.76
C ILE A 136 5.92 -40.64 5.28
N PRO A 137 4.96 -40.55 6.24
CA PRO A 137 4.72 -41.71 7.11
C PRO A 137 3.33 -42.32 6.90
N THR A 138 3.34 -43.59 6.53
CA THR A 138 2.17 -44.44 6.32
C THR A 138 1.78 -44.86 7.73
N GLY A 139 0.96 -44.06 8.39
CA GLY A 139 0.43 -44.34 9.72
C GLY A 139 -1.07 -44.59 9.63
N ARG A 140 -1.45 -45.82 9.96
CA ARG A 140 -2.82 -46.34 10.15
C ARG A 140 -3.85 -45.35 10.68
#